data_AF-A0A525J5T3-F1
#
_entry.id   AF-A0A525J5T3-F1
#
_cell.length_a   1.000
_cell.length_b   1.000
_cell.length_c   1.000
_cell.angle_alpha   90.00
_cell.angle_beta   90.00
_cell.angle_gamma   90.00
#
_symmetry.space_group_name_H-M   'P 1'
#
loop_
_entity.id
_entity.type
_entity.pdbx_description
1 polymer ?
#
loop_
_entity_poly.entity_id
_entity_poly.type
_entity_poly.pdbx_seq_one_letter_code
_entity_poly.pdbx_strand_id
1 'polypeptide(L)'
;MSAVASGDGAAGAPQGRTLVGRWLARQDGPFRRRLALTYGILAALNLGAWGWAIASFRDRPVLLGVALVTYGLGLRHAVDADHIAAIDNVTRKLMQSGQRPVGVGFFFAIGHASVVMLVTMAVAGAANLLGAFRALQGLGGIVSTIVSALFLLAVAAMNVTIFAGVYASYRRLRAGLP
;
A
#
# COMPACT_ATOMS: atom_id res chain seq x y z
N MET A 1 0.86 -16.88 81.65
CA MET A 1 2.32 -16.87 81.72
C MET A 1 2.85 -17.16 80.32
N SER A 2 3.58 -16.19 79.73
CA SER A 2 4.45 -16.28 78.53
C SER A 2 3.83 -16.64 77.16
N ALA A 3 4.10 -15.97 76.03
CA ALA A 3 4.76 -14.71 75.70
C ALA A 3 4.54 -14.45 74.18
N VAL A 4 4.47 -13.18 73.81
CA VAL A 4 4.51 -12.63 72.43
C VAL A 4 5.97 -12.29 72.08
N ALA A 5 6.39 -12.53 70.82
CA ALA A 5 7.44 -11.82 70.05
C ALA A 5 7.65 -12.55 68.70
N SER A 6 7.22 -12.04 67.54
CA SER A 6 7.79 -10.97 66.70
C SER A 6 8.94 -11.43 65.78
N GLY A 7 8.80 -11.21 64.47
CA GLY A 7 9.87 -11.42 63.49
C GLY A 7 9.41 -11.26 62.04
N ASP A 8 9.42 -10.01 61.57
CA ASP A 8 9.09 -9.55 60.21
C ASP A 8 10.04 -10.03 59.11
N GLY A 9 9.56 -9.97 57.86
CA GLY A 9 10.35 -9.38 56.77
C GLY A 9 10.79 -10.30 55.63
N ALA A 10 10.10 -10.19 54.49
CA ALA A 10 10.66 -9.97 53.13
C ALA A 10 9.61 -10.41 52.09
N ALA A 11 8.70 -9.52 51.67
CA ALA A 11 8.92 -8.63 50.52
C ALA A 11 9.25 -9.40 49.23
N GLY A 12 8.23 -9.63 48.40
CA GLY A 12 8.40 -10.31 47.11
C GLY A 12 7.22 -10.20 46.14
N ALA A 13 6.40 -9.16 46.21
CA ALA A 13 5.58 -8.74 45.07
C ALA A 13 5.98 -7.28 44.75
N PRO A 14 6.25 -6.93 43.47
CA PRO A 14 5.30 -7.16 42.39
C PRO A 14 5.97 -7.69 41.11
N GLN A 15 5.43 -8.77 40.53
CA GLN A 15 5.56 -8.99 39.08
C GLN A 15 4.69 -7.97 38.34
N GLY A 16 5.12 -6.71 38.38
CA GLY A 16 4.61 -5.60 37.58
C GLY A 16 4.98 -5.75 36.11
N ARG A 17 4.71 -6.91 35.51
CA ARG A 17 4.62 -7.01 34.05
C ARG A 17 3.25 -6.46 33.68
N THR A 18 3.22 -5.16 33.46
CA THR A 18 2.05 -4.39 33.03
C THR A 18 1.26 -5.20 32.00
N LEU A 19 -0.06 -5.32 32.19
CA LEU A 19 -0.94 -5.93 31.19
C LEU A 19 -0.71 -5.29 29.82
N VAL A 20 -0.39 -4.00 29.80
CA VAL A 20 0.05 -3.20 28.66
C VAL A 20 1.27 -3.81 27.94
N GLY A 21 2.32 -4.22 28.67
CA GLY A 21 3.49 -4.87 28.07
C GLY A 21 3.18 -6.23 27.42
N ARG A 22 2.19 -6.97 27.95
CA ARG A 22 1.72 -8.22 27.34
C ARG A 22 0.79 -7.99 26.14
N TRP A 23 0.01 -6.91 26.11
CA TRP A 23 -0.78 -6.50 24.94
C TRP A 23 0.12 -6.03 23.79
N LEU A 24 1.18 -5.28 24.09
CA LEU A 24 2.16 -4.84 23.09
C LEU A 24 3.03 -6.00 22.58
N ALA A 25 3.41 -6.95 23.44
CA ALA A 25 4.25 -8.08 23.05
C ALA A 25 3.50 -9.22 22.30
N ARG A 26 2.16 -9.31 22.40
CA ARG A 26 1.38 -10.43 21.84
C ARG A 26 0.96 -10.29 20.37
N GLN A 27 1.27 -9.19 19.66
CA GLN A 27 0.70 -8.95 18.30
C GLN A 27 1.68 -8.77 17.14
N ASP A 28 2.98 -9.07 17.30
CA ASP A 28 3.98 -8.57 16.34
C ASP A 28 4.69 -9.61 15.47
N GLY A 29 4.79 -10.86 15.91
CA GLY A 29 5.52 -11.92 15.18
C GLY A 29 4.99 -12.19 13.76
N PRO A 30 3.71 -12.59 13.60
CA PRO A 30 3.15 -12.91 12.28
C PRO A 30 3.01 -11.67 11.38
N PHE A 31 2.84 -10.48 11.96
CA PHE A 31 2.78 -9.21 11.22
C PHE A 31 4.16 -8.82 10.64
N ARG A 32 5.20 -8.79 11.49
CA ARG A 32 6.57 -8.48 11.06
C ARG A 32 7.08 -9.47 10.02
N ARG A 33 6.72 -10.76 10.17
CA ARG A 33 7.06 -11.80 9.17
C ARG A 33 6.39 -11.53 7.82
N ARG A 34 5.08 -11.25 7.79
CA ARG A 34 4.38 -10.93 6.53
C ARG A 34 4.97 -9.70 5.86
N LEU A 35 5.27 -8.67 6.65
CA LEU A 35 5.91 -7.45 6.15
C LEU A 35 7.30 -7.72 5.56
N ALA A 36 8.14 -8.45 6.30
CA ALA A 36 9.48 -8.84 5.85
C ALA A 36 9.43 -9.69 4.58
N LEU A 37 8.47 -10.62 4.48
CA LEU A 37 8.26 -11.43 3.27
C LEU A 37 7.86 -10.57 2.08
N THR A 38 6.90 -9.65 2.23
CA THR A 38 6.48 -8.77 1.13
C THR A 38 7.65 -7.90 0.65
N TYR A 39 8.39 -7.26 1.55
CA TYR A 39 9.56 -6.46 1.16
C TYR A 39 10.69 -7.31 0.59
N GLY A 40 10.92 -8.52 1.13
CA GLY A 40 11.91 -9.45 0.61
C GLY A 40 11.63 -9.87 -0.82
N ILE A 41 10.36 -10.20 -1.14
CA ILE A 41 9.93 -10.52 -2.51
C ILE A 41 10.16 -9.33 -3.44
N LEU A 42 9.76 -8.13 -3.02
CA LEU A 42 9.93 -6.92 -3.83
C LEU A 42 11.40 -6.61 -4.12
N ALA A 43 12.26 -6.72 -3.11
CA ALA A 43 13.70 -6.53 -3.28
C ALA A 43 14.30 -7.57 -4.22
N ALA A 44 13.95 -8.85 -4.05
CA ALA A 44 14.43 -9.93 -4.90
C ALA A 44 14.02 -9.75 -6.37
N LEU A 45 12.75 -9.40 -6.62
CA LEU A 45 12.25 -9.14 -7.97
C LEU A 45 12.94 -7.92 -8.62
N ASN A 46 13.15 -6.86 -7.85
CA ASN A 46 13.80 -5.65 -8.37
C ASN A 46 15.27 -5.90 -8.71
N LEU A 47 16.02 -6.55 -7.82
CA LEU A 47 17.41 -6.92 -8.06
C LEU A 47 17.52 -7.92 -9.23
N GLY A 48 16.60 -8.87 -9.32
CA GLY A 48 16.53 -9.81 -10.43
C GLY A 48 16.28 -9.11 -11.78
N ALA A 49 15.36 -8.15 -11.82
CA ALA A 49 15.08 -7.37 -13.02
C ALA A 49 16.29 -6.53 -13.47
N TRP A 50 16.97 -5.87 -12.54
CA TRP A 50 18.19 -5.11 -12.83
C TRP A 50 19.35 -6.02 -13.24
N GLY A 51 19.51 -7.17 -12.57
CA GLY A 51 20.50 -8.19 -12.95
C GLY A 51 20.26 -8.72 -14.36
N TRP A 52 19.01 -9.01 -14.71
CA TRP A 52 18.61 -9.41 -16.06
C TRP A 52 18.92 -8.32 -17.09
N ALA A 53 18.59 -7.06 -16.80
CA ALA A 53 18.84 -5.93 -17.69
C ALA A 53 20.35 -5.76 -17.96
N ILE A 54 21.19 -5.83 -16.92
CA ILE A 54 22.65 -5.75 -17.05
C ILE A 54 23.17 -6.92 -17.86
N ALA A 55 22.73 -8.15 -17.57
CA ALA A 55 23.16 -9.33 -18.31
C ALA A 55 22.78 -9.28 -19.80
N SER A 56 21.58 -8.77 -20.11
CA SER A 56 21.05 -8.71 -21.48
C SER A 56 21.61 -7.53 -22.30
N PHE A 57 21.90 -6.40 -21.66
CA PHE A 57 22.30 -5.16 -22.32
C PHE A 57 23.77 -4.80 -22.11
N ARG A 58 24.58 -5.72 -21.57
CA ARG A 58 26.02 -5.53 -21.33
C ARG A 58 26.78 -5.01 -22.56
N ASP A 59 26.43 -5.47 -23.76
CA ASP A 59 27.11 -5.10 -25.01
C ASP A 59 26.55 -3.81 -25.63
N ARG A 60 25.46 -3.25 -25.06
CA ARG A 60 24.75 -2.06 -25.56
C ARG A 60 24.34 -1.13 -24.41
N PRO A 61 25.27 -0.35 -23.83
CA PRO A 61 25.02 0.48 -22.65
C PRO A 61 23.92 1.54 -22.85
N VAL A 62 23.66 1.95 -24.10
CA VAL A 62 22.54 2.85 -24.43
C VAL A 62 21.18 2.25 -23.99
N LEU A 63 21.00 0.94 -24.10
CA LEU A 63 19.77 0.26 -23.69
C LEU A 63 19.59 0.23 -22.16
N LEU A 64 20.69 0.27 -21.40
CA LEU A 64 20.62 0.46 -19.94
C LEU A 64 20.13 1.86 -19.58
N GLY A 65 20.52 2.88 -20.37
CA GLY A 65 19.97 4.24 -20.24
C GLY A 65 18.46 4.29 -20.48
N VAL A 66 17.97 3.60 -21.52
CA VAL A 66 16.53 3.47 -21.78
C VAL A 66 15.83 2.73 -20.64
N ALA A 67 16.40 1.63 -20.15
CA ALA A 67 15.86 0.88 -19.03
C ALA A 67 15.73 1.75 -17.76
N LEU A 68 16.73 2.60 -17.49
CA LEU A 68 16.70 3.54 -16.36
C LEU A 68 15.59 4.58 -16.50
N VAL A 69 15.41 5.16 -17.69
CA VAL A 69 14.33 6.13 -17.95
C VAL A 69 12.97 5.46 -17.82
N THR A 70 12.78 4.28 -18.40
CA THR A 70 11.53 3.52 -18.28
C THR A 70 11.25 3.15 -16.82
N TYR A 71 12.27 2.74 -16.06
CA TYR A 71 12.15 2.47 -14.63
C TYR A 71 11.73 3.72 -13.85
N GLY A 72 12.34 4.88 -14.12
CA GLY A 72 11.98 6.15 -13.50
C GLY A 72 10.55 6.60 -13.83
N LEU A 73 10.11 6.46 -15.08
CA LEU A 73 8.74 6.74 -15.49
C LEU A 73 7.73 5.80 -14.82
N GLY A 74 8.08 4.51 -14.68
CA GLY A 74 7.26 3.54 -13.94
C GLY A 74 7.16 3.89 -12.45
N LEU A 75 8.28 4.31 -11.82
CA LEU A 75 8.28 4.77 -10.43
C LEU A 75 7.42 6.02 -10.25
N ARG A 76 7.49 6.98 -11.17
CA ARG A 76 6.61 8.17 -11.14
C ARG A 76 5.14 7.75 -11.19
N HIS A 77 4.79 6.87 -12.12
CA HIS A 77 3.43 6.41 -12.29
C HIS A 77 2.89 5.70 -11.04
N ALA A 78 3.74 4.94 -10.35
CA ALA A 78 3.36 4.30 -9.08
C ALA A 78 3.03 5.30 -7.96
N VAL A 79 3.50 6.55 -8.05
CA VAL A 79 3.27 7.62 -7.06
C VAL A 79 2.13 8.56 -7.49
N ASP A 80 1.41 8.23 -8.58
CA ASP A 80 0.25 9.00 -9.00
C ASP A 80 -0.87 9.00 -7.91
N ALA A 81 -1.63 10.10 -7.88
CA ALA A 81 -2.58 10.37 -6.80
C ALA A 81 -3.75 9.38 -6.74
N ASP A 82 -4.11 8.77 -7.87
CA ASP A 82 -5.14 7.73 -7.96
C ASP A 82 -4.72 6.45 -7.25
N HIS A 83 -3.48 5.99 -7.46
CA HIS A 83 -2.93 4.84 -6.77
C HIS A 83 -2.88 5.05 -5.26
N ILE A 84 -2.39 6.22 -4.83
CA ILE A 84 -2.32 6.58 -3.40
C ILE A 84 -3.73 6.62 -2.79
N ALA A 85 -4.68 7.28 -3.46
CA ALA A 85 -6.04 7.43 -2.93
C ALA A 85 -6.81 6.10 -2.88
N ALA A 86 -6.62 5.22 -3.87
CA ALA A 86 -7.24 3.91 -3.89
C ALA A 86 -6.70 3.00 -2.78
N ILE A 87 -5.36 2.94 -2.62
CA ILE A 87 -4.72 2.14 -1.57
C ILE A 87 -5.12 2.70 -0.19
N ASP A 88 -5.12 4.01 0.01
CA ASP A 88 -5.55 4.63 1.26
C ASP A 88 -6.99 4.25 1.61
N ASN A 89 -7.92 4.37 0.66
CA ASN A 89 -9.32 4.10 0.94
C ASN A 89 -9.57 2.63 1.34
N VAL A 90 -8.94 1.68 0.64
CA VAL A 90 -9.02 0.25 0.98
C VAL A 90 -8.36 -0.03 2.33
N THR A 91 -7.19 0.55 2.58
CA THR A 91 -6.45 0.43 3.84
C THR A 91 -7.29 0.95 5.00
N ARG A 92 -7.87 2.15 4.86
CA ARG A 92 -8.73 2.78 5.86
C ARG A 92 -9.99 1.96 6.12
N LYS A 93 -10.63 1.43 5.08
CA LYS A 93 -11.81 0.55 5.22
C LYS A 93 -11.48 -0.74 6.00
N LEU A 94 -10.34 -1.37 5.71
CA LEU A 94 -9.89 -2.57 6.41
C LEU A 94 -9.53 -2.26 7.87
N MET A 95 -8.88 -1.14 8.14
CA MET A 95 -8.58 -0.67 9.49
C MET A 95 -9.85 -0.36 10.29
N GLN A 96 -10.85 0.27 9.68
CA GLN A 96 -12.18 0.49 10.30
C GLN A 96 -12.88 -0.83 10.65
N SER A 97 -12.55 -1.91 9.93
CA SER A 97 -13.07 -3.27 10.19
C SER A 97 -12.22 -4.04 11.21
N GLY A 98 -11.27 -3.37 11.89
CA GLY A 98 -10.36 -3.95 12.86
C GLY A 98 -9.24 -4.82 12.28
N GLN A 99 -9.06 -4.84 10.96
CA GLN A 99 -8.01 -5.63 10.31
C GLN A 99 -6.70 -4.84 10.17
N ARG A 100 -5.56 -5.54 10.15
CA ARG A 100 -4.25 -4.97 9.82
C ARG A 100 -3.94 -5.21 8.34
N PRO A 101 -4.05 -4.20 7.45
CA PRO A 101 -3.92 -4.37 6.00
C PRO A 101 -2.45 -4.55 5.58
N VAL A 102 -1.91 -5.77 5.69
CA VAL A 102 -0.59 -6.12 5.15
C VAL A 102 -0.75 -6.69 3.75
N GLY A 103 -0.10 -6.07 2.76
CA GLY A 103 -0.06 -6.56 1.38
C GLY A 103 -1.14 -5.98 0.45
N VAL A 104 -2.01 -5.08 0.92
CA VAL A 104 -3.01 -4.39 0.08
C VAL A 104 -2.35 -3.72 -1.13
N GLY A 105 -1.27 -2.97 -0.91
CA GLY A 105 -0.51 -2.35 -2.00
C GLY A 105 0.11 -3.35 -2.98
N PHE A 106 0.54 -4.53 -2.50
CA PHE A 106 1.12 -5.57 -3.36
C PHE A 106 0.07 -6.18 -4.29
N PHE A 107 -1.09 -6.57 -3.75
CA PHE A 107 -2.19 -7.11 -4.57
C PHE A 107 -2.79 -6.05 -5.50
N PHE A 108 -2.86 -4.79 -5.06
CA PHE A 108 -3.25 -3.67 -5.91
C PHE A 108 -2.31 -3.51 -7.11
N ALA A 109 -1.00 -3.51 -6.86
CA ALA A 109 0.00 -3.38 -7.93
C ALA A 109 -0.08 -4.55 -8.94
N ILE A 110 -0.23 -5.80 -8.47
CA ILE A 110 -0.39 -6.97 -9.36
C ILE A 110 -1.68 -6.86 -10.18
N GLY A 111 -2.79 -6.52 -9.53
CA GLY A 111 -4.08 -6.37 -10.20
C GLY A 111 -4.03 -5.29 -11.29
N HIS A 112 -3.56 -4.09 -10.93
CA HIS A 112 -3.44 -2.98 -11.87
C HIS A 112 -2.50 -3.32 -13.04
N ALA A 113 -1.31 -3.86 -12.75
CA ALA A 113 -0.35 -4.27 -13.79
C ALA A 113 -0.93 -5.34 -14.74
N SER A 114 -1.71 -6.30 -14.22
CA SER A 114 -2.33 -7.34 -15.03
C SER A 114 -3.36 -6.78 -16.02
N VAL A 115 -4.21 -5.86 -15.57
CA VAL A 115 -5.22 -5.23 -16.43
C VAL A 115 -4.55 -4.35 -17.48
N VAL A 116 -3.56 -3.54 -17.10
CA VAL A 116 -2.81 -2.70 -18.04
C VAL A 116 -2.09 -3.56 -19.08
N MET A 117 -1.47 -4.68 -18.68
CA MET A 117 -0.83 -5.61 -19.61
C MET A 117 -1.83 -6.20 -20.60
N LEU A 118 -2.97 -6.72 -20.12
CA LEU A 118 -4.00 -7.30 -20.98
C LEU A 118 -4.57 -6.29 -21.97
N VAL A 119 -4.89 -5.07 -21.51
CA VAL A 119 -5.40 -4.00 -22.37
C VAL A 119 -4.34 -3.61 -23.41
N THR A 120 -3.08 -3.48 -23.01
CA THR A 120 -1.99 -3.15 -23.93
C THR A 120 -1.80 -4.23 -25.00
N MET A 121 -1.84 -5.51 -24.61
CA MET A 121 -1.79 -6.63 -25.55
C MET A 121 -2.98 -6.65 -26.51
N ALA A 122 -4.18 -6.39 -26.01
CA ALA A 122 -5.39 -6.33 -26.83
C ALA A 122 -5.31 -5.19 -27.85
N VAL A 123 -4.88 -4.00 -27.42
CA VAL A 123 -4.69 -2.84 -28.32
C VAL A 123 -3.59 -3.10 -29.34
N ALA A 124 -2.46 -3.70 -28.92
CA ALA A 124 -1.38 -4.06 -29.84
C ALA A 124 -1.83 -5.10 -30.87
N GLY A 125 -2.62 -6.11 -30.46
CA GLY A 125 -3.20 -7.10 -31.36
C GLY A 125 -4.17 -6.47 -32.36
N ALA A 126 -5.11 -5.65 -31.86
CA ALA A 126 -6.06 -4.93 -32.71
C ALA A 126 -5.37 -3.99 -33.70
N ALA A 127 -4.32 -3.30 -33.26
CA ALA A 127 -3.51 -2.42 -34.11
C ALA A 127 -2.86 -3.14 -35.29
N ASN A 128 -2.30 -4.33 -35.04
CA ASN A 128 -1.69 -5.16 -36.10
C ASN A 128 -2.72 -5.66 -37.11
N LEU A 129 -3.97 -5.88 -36.67
CA LEU A 129 -5.02 -6.45 -37.51
C LEU A 129 -5.78 -5.40 -38.35
N LEU A 130 -5.94 -4.18 -37.83
CA LEU A 130 -6.83 -3.17 -38.41
C LEU A 130 -6.11 -1.99 -39.10
N GLY A 131 -4.78 -1.85 -38.99
CA GLY A 131 -4.02 -0.73 -39.59
C GLY A 131 -4.39 0.69 -39.10
N ALA A 132 -5.48 0.84 -38.34
CA ALA A 132 -6.06 2.10 -37.88
C ALA A 132 -5.49 2.57 -36.53
N PHE A 133 -4.16 2.49 -36.36
CA PHE A 133 -3.48 2.79 -35.10
C PHE A 133 -3.79 4.19 -34.54
N ARG A 134 -3.90 5.20 -35.41
CA ARG A 134 -4.13 6.60 -35.00
C ARG A 134 -5.54 6.86 -34.45
N ALA A 135 -6.56 6.23 -35.02
CA ALA A 135 -7.95 6.44 -34.59
C ALA A 135 -8.23 5.75 -33.23
N LEU A 136 -7.70 4.53 -33.04
CA LEU A 136 -7.81 3.80 -31.78
C LEU A 136 -7.09 4.52 -30.63
N GLN A 137 -5.90 5.08 -30.88
CA GLN A 137 -5.12 5.76 -29.85
C GLN A 137 -5.78 7.06 -29.37
N GLY A 138 -6.34 7.86 -30.29
CA GLY A 138 -7.02 9.12 -29.94
C GLY A 138 -8.27 8.91 -29.10
N LEU A 139 -9.13 7.96 -29.50
CA LEU A 139 -10.33 7.61 -28.73
C LEU A 139 -9.99 6.97 -27.39
N GLY A 140 -9.00 6.07 -27.35
CA GLY A 140 -8.54 5.44 -26.12
C GLY A 140 -8.02 6.45 -25.10
N GLY A 141 -7.24 7.46 -25.54
CA GLY A 141 -6.73 8.51 -24.66
C GLY A 141 -7.84 9.37 -24.03
N ILE A 142 -8.83 9.79 -24.84
CA ILE A 142 -9.94 10.61 -24.35
C ILE A 142 -10.80 9.84 -23.35
N VAL A 143 -11.21 8.61 -23.71
CA VAL A 143 -12.04 7.76 -22.84
C VAL A 143 -11.30 7.45 -21.53
N SER A 144 -10.02 7.09 -21.61
CA SER A 144 -9.20 6.83 -20.43
C SER A 144 -9.09 8.07 -19.53
N THR A 145 -8.91 9.26 -20.11
CA THR A 145 -8.82 10.51 -19.34
C THR A 145 -10.13 10.83 -18.62
N ILE A 146 -11.28 10.72 -19.29
CA ILE A 146 -12.59 10.99 -18.70
C ILE A 146 -12.91 9.99 -17.57
N VAL A 147 -12.71 8.70 -17.83
CA VAL A 147 -12.95 7.65 -16.82
C VAL A 147 -12.05 7.86 -15.60
N SER A 148 -10.77 8.18 -15.81
CA SER A 148 -9.83 8.45 -14.72
C SER A 148 -10.21 9.71 -13.94
N ALA A 149 -10.59 10.79 -14.63
CA ALA A 149 -11.00 12.03 -13.99
C ALA A 149 -12.25 11.83 -13.11
N LEU A 150 -13.27 11.13 -13.61
CA LEU A 150 -14.48 10.82 -12.84
C LEU A 150 -14.19 9.92 -11.64
N PHE A 151 -13.36 8.89 -11.82
CA PHE A 151 -12.95 8.00 -10.73
C PHE A 151 -12.22 8.77 -9.63
N LEU A 152 -11.25 9.61 -9.98
CA LEU A 152 -10.51 10.46 -9.04
C LEU A 152 -11.44 11.42 -8.28
N LEU A 153 -12.38 12.04 -8.98
CA LEU A 153 -13.33 12.97 -8.38
C LEU A 153 -14.28 12.26 -7.39
N ALA A 154 -14.68 11.03 -7.70
CA ALA A 154 -15.46 10.20 -6.79
C ALA A 154 -14.68 9.80 -5.54
N VAL A 155 -13.42 9.37 -5.68
CA VAL A 155 -12.55 9.04 -4.53
C VAL A 155 -12.27 10.28 -3.68
N ALA A 156 -12.03 11.43 -4.31
CA ALA A 156 -11.88 12.71 -3.63
C ALA A 156 -13.13 13.07 -2.82
N ALA A 157 -14.32 12.94 -3.39
CA ALA A 157 -15.60 13.18 -2.69
C ALA A 157 -15.77 12.23 -1.49
N MET A 158 -15.45 10.94 -1.64
CA MET A 158 -15.50 9.96 -0.55
C MET A 158 -14.51 10.33 0.57
N ASN A 159 -13.31 10.80 0.24
CA ASN A 159 -12.34 11.25 1.23
C ASN A 159 -12.80 12.51 1.97
N VAL A 160 -13.43 13.47 1.28
CA VAL A 160 -13.99 14.69 1.89
C VAL A 160 -15.11 14.35 2.87
N THR A 161 -16.03 13.43 2.52
CA THR A 161 -17.13 13.05 3.40
C THR A 161 -16.65 12.38 4.68
N ILE A 162 -15.65 11.50 4.59
CA ILE A 162 -15.05 10.85 5.76
C ILE A 162 -14.27 11.85 6.62
N PHE A 163 -13.52 12.77 6.00
CA PHE A 163 -12.85 13.85 6.71
C PHE A 163 -13.83 14.75 7.45
N ALA A 164 -14.92 15.16 6.80
CA ALA A 164 -15.96 15.98 7.41
C ALA A 164 -16.61 15.28 8.62
N GLY A 165 -16.85 13.96 8.53
CA GLY A 165 -17.36 13.16 9.64
C GLY A 165 -16.39 13.11 10.83
N VAL A 166 -15.10 12.85 10.57
CA VAL A 166 -14.06 12.84 11.62
C VAL A 166 -13.88 14.23 12.24
N TYR A 167 -13.86 15.28 11.42
CA TYR A 167 -13.72 16.65 11.89
C TYR A 167 -14.92 17.10 12.74
N ALA A 168 -16.14 16.69 12.36
CA ALA A 168 -17.33 16.94 13.16
C ALA A 168 -17.26 16.23 14.52
N SER A 169 -16.85 14.96 14.57
CA SER A 169 -16.64 14.21 15.82
C SER A 169 -15.56 14.85 16.69
N TYR A 170 -14.46 15.30 16.08
CA TYR A 170 -13.39 16.02 16.78
C TYR A 170 -13.86 17.35 17.38
N ARG A 171 -14.69 18.10 16.65
CA ARG A 171 -15.29 19.35 17.15
C ARG A 171 -16.25 19.10 18.32
N ARG A 172 -17.04 18.01 18.30
CA ARG A 172 -17.95 17.63 19.41
C ARG A 172 -17.16 17.32 20.68
N LEU A 173 -16.11 16.53 20.56
CA LEU A 173 -15.21 16.20 21.67
C LEU A 173 -14.50 17.43 22.25
N ARG A 174 -14.06 18.37 21.40
CA ARG A 174 -13.47 19.65 21.85
C ARG A 174 -14.48 20.59 22.50
N ALA A 175 -15.76 20.48 22.15
CA ALA A 175 -16.82 21.29 22.73
C ALA A 175 -17.37 20.71 24.06
N GLY A 176 -16.84 19.59 24.55
CA GLY A 176 -17.25 18.97 25.81
C GLY A 176 -18.65 18.33 25.79
N LEU A 177 -19.22 18.10 24.60
CA LEU A 177 -20.48 17.40 24.42
C LEU A 177 -20.18 15.92 24.08
N PRO A 178 -20.89 14.95 24.68
CA PRO A 178 -20.67 13.53 24.46
C PRO A 178 -20.82 13.11 22.99
#